data_AF-A0A9P6ZN60-F1
#
_entry.id   AF-A0A9P6ZN60-F1
#
_cell.length_a   1.000
_cell.length_b   1.000
_cell.length_c   1.000
_cell.angle_alpha   90.00
_cell.angle_beta   90.00
_cell.angle_gamma   90.00
#
_symmetry.space_group_name_H-M   'P 1'
#
loop_
_entity.id
_entity.type
_entity.pdbx_description
1 polymer ?
#
loop_
_entity_poly.entity_id
_entity_poly.type
_entity_poly.pdbx_seq_one_letter_code
_entity_poly.pdbx_strand_id
1 'polypeptide(L)'
;MSLPTTTDVVLVYTIQLTTNIGADYWGRLRQQSVSIIVRPHLKPSFLAISGQSVNIVDSIHYGPLTKASALSIFCGCPCTSA
;
A
#
# COMPACT_ATOMS: atom_id res chain seq x y z
N MET A 1 23.26 -24.57 -8.02
CA MET A 1 23.03 -23.20 -8.54
C MET A 1 22.31 -22.42 -7.46
N SER A 2 22.92 -21.36 -6.92
CA SER A 2 22.24 -20.46 -5.97
C SER A 2 21.43 -19.43 -6.76
N LEU A 3 20.13 -19.31 -6.49
CA LEU A 3 19.32 -18.22 -7.02
C LEU A 3 19.91 -16.87 -6.56
N PRO A 4 19.89 -15.82 -7.39
CA PRO A 4 20.25 -14.47 -6.95
C PRO A 4 19.42 -14.11 -5.71
N THR A 5 19.99 -13.31 -4.80
CA THR A 5 19.31 -12.84 -3.58
C THR A 5 18.18 -11.87 -3.96
N THR A 6 17.12 -12.39 -4.57
CA THR A 6 15.94 -11.63 -4.93
C THR A 6 15.13 -11.45 -3.66
N THR A 7 14.96 -10.20 -3.24
CA THR A 7 13.97 -9.83 -2.21
C THR A 7 12.60 -10.38 -2.64
N ASP A 8 11.88 -10.98 -1.70
CA ASP A 8 10.52 -11.38 -1.96
C ASP A 8 9.65 -10.13 -2.12
N VAL A 9 8.75 -10.13 -3.11
CA VAL A 9 7.89 -8.99 -3.39
C VAL A 9 6.44 -9.45 -3.37
N VAL A 10 5.63 -8.77 -2.57
CA VAL A 10 4.17 -8.90 -2.64
C VAL A 10 3.62 -7.75 -3.46
N LEU A 11 2.63 -8.03 -4.31
CA LEU A 11 1.93 -7.03 -5.09
C LEU A 11 0.52 -6.89 -4.56
N VAL A 12 0.19 -5.72 -4.00
CA VAL A 12 -1.20 -5.32 -3.80
C VAL A 12 -1.62 -4.52 -5.02
N TYR A 13 -2.33 -5.19 -5.91
CA TYR A 13 -2.74 -4.61 -7.17
C TYR A 13 -4.03 -3.80 -7.00
N THR A 14 -3.94 -2.50 -7.27
CA THR A 14 -5.06 -1.57 -7.44
C THR A 14 -5.94 -1.40 -6.20
N ILE A 15 -5.56 -0.46 -5.34
CA ILE A 15 -6.43 0.14 -4.33
C ILE A 15 -7.08 1.37 -4.96
N GLN A 16 -8.40 1.32 -5.19
CA GLN A 16 -9.17 2.45 -5.70
C GLN A 16 -9.75 3.24 -4.54
N LEU A 17 -9.51 4.55 -4.53
CA LEU A 17 -10.08 5.45 -3.53
C LEU A 17 -10.37 6.83 -4.11
N THR A 18 -11.31 7.53 -3.48
CA THR A 18 -11.65 8.91 -3.81
C THR A 18 -11.09 9.82 -2.72
N THR A 19 -10.16 10.69 -3.07
CA THR A 19 -9.55 11.62 -2.11
C THR A 19 -9.27 12.97 -2.76
N ASN A 20 -9.06 14.01 -1.95
CA ASN A 20 -8.55 15.28 -2.44
C ASN A 20 -7.03 15.14 -2.62
N ILE A 21 -6.51 15.43 -3.81
CA ILE A 21 -5.07 15.54 -4.06
C ILE A 21 -4.77 16.98 -4.46
N GLY A 22 -4.32 17.76 -3.48
CA GLY A 22 -3.98 19.16 -3.69
C GLY A 22 -5.16 20.02 -4.17
N ALA A 23 -4.85 21.28 -4.48
CA ALA A 23 -5.77 22.16 -5.16
C ALA A 23 -5.70 21.96 -6.68
N ASP A 24 -6.82 22.15 -7.37
CA ASP A 24 -6.82 22.27 -8.81
C ASP A 24 -6.11 23.56 -9.27
N TYR A 25 -6.00 23.74 -10.58
CA TYR A 25 -5.39 24.94 -11.18
C TYR A 25 -6.06 26.26 -10.72
N TRP A 26 -7.28 26.20 -10.18
CA TRP A 26 -8.06 27.34 -9.70
C TRP A 26 -8.05 27.46 -8.17
N GLY A 27 -7.20 26.69 -7.48
CA GLY A 27 -7.10 26.73 -6.02
C GLY A 27 -8.22 25.97 -5.29
N ARG A 28 -9.08 25.22 -5.99
CA ARG A 28 -10.20 24.50 -5.39
C ARG A 28 -9.81 23.09 -4.98
N LEU A 29 -10.25 22.67 -3.80
CA LEU A 29 -10.15 21.27 -3.38
C LEU A 29 -11.28 20.48 -4.04
N ARG A 30 -10.92 19.45 -4.80
CA ARG A 30 -11.87 18.54 -5.45
C ARG A 30 -11.46 17.11 -5.24
N GLN A 31 -12.44 16.27 -4.91
CA GLN A 31 -12.26 14.83 -4.80
C GLN A 31 -11.96 14.23 -6.18
N GLN A 32 -10.89 13.45 -6.23
CA GLN A 32 -10.39 12.78 -7.42
C GLN A 32 -10.33 11.28 -7.15
N SER A 33 -10.59 10.48 -8.20
CA SER A 33 -10.38 9.03 -8.14
C SER A 33 -8.92 8.72 -8.33
N VAL A 34 -8.37 7.87 -7.47
CA VAL A 34 -6.95 7.52 -7.42
C VAL A 34 -6.82 6.01 -7.41
N SER A 35 -5.87 5.50 -8.19
CA SER A 35 -5.47 4.09 -8.18
C SER A 35 -4.06 3.96 -7.62
N ILE A 36 -3.91 3.17 -6.57
CA ILE A 36 -2.62 2.93 -5.92
C ILE A 36 -2.21 1.48 -6.12
N ILE A 37 -0.94 1.28 -6.46
CA ILE A 37 -0.31 -0.04 -6.52
C ILE A 37 0.77 -0.06 -5.45
N VAL A 38 0.72 -1.04 -4.54
CA VAL A 38 1.69 -1.15 -3.44
C VAL A 38 2.57 -2.38 -3.68
N ARG A 39 3.89 -2.18 -3.60
CA ARG A 39 4.92 -3.21 -3.80
C ARG A 39 5.86 -3.29 -2.59
N PRO A 40 5.45 -3.89 -1.46
CA PRO A 40 6.35 -4.13 -0.35
C PRO A 40 7.48 -5.09 -0.76
N HIS A 41 8.71 -4.66 -0.51
CA HIS A 41 9.91 -5.49 -0.61
C HIS A 41 10.18 -6.13 0.76
N LEU A 42 10.36 -7.44 0.77
CA LEU A 42 10.45 -8.24 1.99
C LEU A 42 11.85 -8.80 2.18
N LYS A 43 12.10 -9.34 3.37
CA LYS A 43 13.32 -10.09 3.60
C LYS A 43 13.38 -11.28 2.63
N PRO A 44 14.57 -11.65 2.14
CA PRO A 44 14.74 -12.86 1.34
C PRO A 44 14.15 -14.07 2.05
N SER A 45 13.52 -14.96 1.30
CA SER A 45 12.91 -16.20 1.80
C SER A 45 11.72 -16.03 2.76
N PHE A 46 11.23 -14.80 2.98
CA PHE A 46 10.00 -14.55 3.74
C PHE A 46 8.81 -15.32 3.17
N LEU A 47 8.61 -15.30 1.84
CA LEU A 47 7.48 -15.98 1.21
C LEU A 47 7.60 -17.50 1.31
N ALA A 48 8.83 -18.03 1.20
CA ALA A 48 9.09 -19.45 1.39
C ALA A 48 8.75 -19.91 2.80
N ILE A 49 9.12 -19.13 3.83
CA ILE A 49 8.78 -19.41 5.23
C ILE A 49 7.26 -19.32 5.43
N SER A 50 6.64 -18.26 4.91
CA SER A 50 5.19 -18.04 5.03
C SER A 50 4.36 -19.16 4.39
N GLY A 51 4.86 -19.77 3.31
CA GLY A 51 4.20 -20.90 2.64
C GLY A 51 4.37 -22.24 3.35
N GLN A 52 5.36 -22.37 4.23
CA GLN A 52 5.58 -23.57 5.06
C GLN A 52 4.91 -23.46 6.43
N SER A 53 4.74 -22.23 6.93
CA SER A 53 4.05 -21.96 8.19
C SER A 53 2.54 -21.95 8.00
N VAL A 54 1.82 -22.60 8.92
CA VAL A 54 0.35 -22.51 9.01
C VAL A 54 -0.08 -21.30 9.86
N ASN A 55 0.89 -20.51 10.35
CA ASN A 55 0.62 -19.36 11.20
C ASN A 55 0.51 -18.09 10.36
N ILE A 56 -0.61 -17.39 10.52
CA ILE A 56 -0.88 -16.15 9.81
C ILE A 56 0.10 -15.02 10.18
N VAL A 57 0.72 -15.10 11.37
CA VAL A 57 1.74 -14.14 11.85
C VAL A 57 3.01 -14.19 10.99
N ASP A 58 3.28 -15.31 10.33
CA ASP A 58 4.42 -15.47 9.42
C ASP A 58 4.09 -15.02 7.98
N SER A 59 2.91 -14.41 7.77
CA SER A 59 2.41 -13.96 6.47
C SER A 59 2.10 -12.46 6.47
N ILE A 60 1.84 -11.92 5.29
CA ILE A 60 1.42 -10.53 5.13
C ILE A 60 -0.10 -10.45 5.09
N HIS A 61 -0.64 -9.70 6.05
CA HIS A 61 -2.06 -9.38 6.07
C HIS A 61 -2.37 -8.23 5.11
N TYR A 62 -2.77 -8.56 3.88
CA TYR A 62 -3.13 -7.57 2.86
C TYR A 62 -4.36 -6.71 3.24
N GLY A 63 -5.25 -7.21 4.11
CA GLY A 63 -6.41 -6.44 4.60
C GLY A 63 -6.02 -5.21 5.43
N PRO A 64 -5.35 -5.39 6.59
CA PRO A 64 -4.76 -4.30 7.36
C PRO A 64 -3.83 -3.40 6.55
N LEU A 65 -2.99 -3.97 5.67
CA LEU A 65 -2.11 -3.20 4.78
C LEU A 65 -2.90 -2.26 3.86
N THR A 66 -3.96 -2.77 3.23
CA THR A 66 -4.85 -1.98 2.35
C THR A 66 -5.56 -0.88 3.14
N LYS A 67 -6.10 -1.22 4.32
CA LYS A 67 -6.78 -0.27 5.19
C LYS A 67 -5.85 0.86 5.65
N ALA A 68 -4.64 0.52 6.09
CA ALA A 68 -3.65 1.49 6.55
C ALA A 68 -3.17 2.39 5.40
N SER A 69 -2.96 1.81 4.21
CA SER A 69 -2.58 2.56 3.01
C SER A 69 -3.66 3.57 2.62
N ALA A 70 -4.93 3.15 2.62
CA ALA A 70 -6.06 4.05 2.34
C ALA A 70 -6.16 5.17 3.39
N LEU A 71 -6.09 4.85 4.68
CA LEU A 71 -6.21 5.83 5.77
C LEU A 71 -5.09 6.89 5.72
N SER A 72 -3.85 6.45 5.47
CA SER A 72 -2.69 7.35 5.43
C SER A 72 -2.81 8.39 4.31
N ILE A 73 -3.42 8.01 3.18
CA ILE A 73 -3.67 8.92 2.06
C ILE A 73 -4.78 9.92 2.37
N PHE A 74 -5.79 9.53 3.17
CA PHE A 74 -6.82 10.47 3.62
C PHE A 74 -6.31 11.52 4.61
N CYS A 75 -5.41 11.14 5.54
CA CYS A 75 -4.91 12.05 6.57
C CYS A 75 -3.78 12.98 6.11
N GLY A 76 -3.17 12.75 4.95
CA GLY A 76 -2.06 13.55 4.43
C GLY A 76 -2.46 14.91 3.83
N CYS A 77 -3.75 15.17 3.63
CA CYS A 77 -4.23 16.49 3.24
C CYS A 77 -4.38 17.35 4.50
N PRO A 78 -3.61 18.44 4.68
CA PRO A 78 -3.96 19.43 5.68
C PRO A 78 -5.27 20.05 5.22
N CYS A 79 -6.37 19.64 5.86
CA CYS A 79 -7.58 20.44 5.89
C CYS A 79 -7.28 21.71 6.68
N THR A 80 -6.49 22.64 6.13
CA THR A 80 -6.41 24.00 6.64
C THR A 80 -7.69 24.70 6.22
N SER A 81 -8.66 24.67 7.12
CA SER A 81 -9.77 25.60 7.18
C SER A 81 -9.19 27.03 7.29
N ALA A 82 -9.37 27.83 6.25
CA ALA A 82 -9.40 29.30 6.31
C ALA A 82 -10.13 29.81 5.07
#